data_AF-A0A345RY69-F1
#
_entry.id   AF-A0A345RY69-F1
#
_cell.length_a   1.000
_cell.length_b   1.000
_cell.length_c   1.000
_cell.angle_alpha   90.00
_cell.angle_beta   90.00
_cell.angle_gamma   90.00
#
_symmetry.space_group_name_H-M   'P 1'
#
loop_
_entity.id
_entity.type
_entity.pdbx_description
1 polymer ?
#
loop_
_entity_poly.entity_id
_entity_poly.type
_entity_poly.pdbx_seq_one_letter_code
_entity_poly.pdbx_strand_id
1 'polypeptide(L)'
;MNMKKTSFVPLLVLVVLGGVLCAWFYIKHGAAAAADIYSTTWNEEKTCYINSYVPKYANFGVAGKFVKLFSSEAFFKVYNVKGELLKSSEWLLWQNEFTTDERSQWVNGHAIYPTSTGYEGWNILECSPSDEN
;
A
#
# COMPACT_ATOMS: atom_id res chain seq x y z
N MET A 1 -50.58 -21.96 7.44
CA MET A 1 -49.11 -22.10 7.38
C MET A 1 -48.59 -21.05 6.39
N ASN A 2 -48.09 -19.91 6.87
CA ASN A 2 -47.62 -18.82 6.00
C ASN A 2 -46.20 -19.12 5.52
N MET A 3 -46.07 -19.60 4.28
CA MET A 3 -44.77 -19.72 3.61
C MET A 3 -44.24 -18.33 3.28
N LYS A 4 -43.27 -17.86 4.05
CA LYS A 4 -42.46 -16.68 3.72
C LYS A 4 -41.74 -16.99 2.39
N LYS A 5 -42.08 -16.28 1.31
CA LYS A 5 -41.33 -16.36 0.04
C LYS A 5 -39.92 -15.85 0.32
N THR A 6 -38.96 -16.75 0.48
CA THR A 6 -37.55 -16.39 0.60
C THR A 6 -37.12 -15.80 -0.75
N SER A 7 -36.96 -14.48 -0.81
CA SER A 7 -36.45 -13.82 -2.00
C SER A 7 -34.99 -14.20 -2.18
N PHE A 8 -34.64 -14.77 -3.34
CA PHE A 8 -33.25 -15.09 -3.71
C PHE A 8 -32.45 -13.86 -4.18
N VAL A 9 -33.13 -12.74 -4.42
CA VAL A 9 -32.53 -11.47 -4.84
C VAL A 9 -31.41 -10.98 -3.89
N PRO A 10 -31.59 -10.91 -2.56
CA PRO A 10 -30.50 -10.49 -1.65
C PRO A 10 -29.27 -11.40 -1.72
N LEU A 11 -29.47 -12.72 -1.89
CA LEU A 11 -28.36 -13.66 -2.04
C LEU A 11 -27.58 -13.39 -3.33
N LEU A 12 -28.29 -13.18 -4.45
CA LEU A 12 -27.67 -12.85 -5.73
C LEU A 12 -26.87 -11.53 -5.64
N VAL A 13 -27.42 -10.50 -5.00
CA VAL A 13 -26.71 -9.23 -4.80
C VAL A 13 -25.43 -9.42 -3.99
N LEU A 14 -25.49 -10.20 -2.90
CA LEU A 14 -24.30 -10.50 -2.08
C LEU A 14 -23.22 -11.24 -2.87
N VAL A 15 -23.60 -12.21 -3.71
CA VAL A 15 -22.66 -12.96 -4.56
C VAL A 15 -21.98 -12.02 -5.56
N VAL A 16 -22.74 -11.13 -6.20
CA VAL A 16 -22.19 -10.16 -7.17
C VAL A 16 -21.23 -9.19 -6.47
N LEU A 17 -21.63 -8.60 -5.34
CA LEU A 17 -20.78 -7.69 -4.57
C LEU A 17 -19.52 -8.39 -4.05
N GLY A 18 -19.67 -9.61 -3.54
CA GLY A 18 -18.53 -10.43 -3.10
C GLY A 18 -17.57 -10.72 -4.25
N GLY A 19 -18.08 -11.08 -5.42
CA GLY A 19 -17.26 -11.30 -6.62
C GLY A 19 -16.47 -10.05 -7.04
N VAL A 20 -17.12 -8.87 -7.02
CA VAL A 20 -16.45 -7.60 -7.32
C VAL A 20 -15.35 -7.29 -6.31
N LEU A 21 -15.60 -7.47 -5.02
CA LEU A 21 -14.60 -7.26 -3.98
C LEU A 21 -13.43 -8.23 -4.11
N CYS A 22 -13.68 -9.52 -4.34
CA CYS A 22 -12.63 -10.51 -4.58
C CYS A 22 -11.76 -10.14 -5.78
N ALA A 23 -12.38 -9.71 -6.90
CA ALA A 23 -11.65 -9.26 -8.08
C ALA A 23 -10.81 -8.01 -7.77
N TRP A 24 -11.36 -7.06 -7.02
CA TRP A 24 -10.64 -5.87 -6.56
C TRP A 24 -9.41 -6.23 -5.74
N PHE A 25 -9.55 -7.07 -4.73
CA PHE A 25 -8.45 -7.52 -3.88
C PHE A 25 -7.39 -8.28 -4.67
N TYR A 26 -7.80 -9.16 -5.57
CA TYR A 26 -6.88 -9.91 -6.43
C TYR A 26 -6.03 -8.97 -7.29
N ILE A 27 -6.66 -8.00 -7.96
CA ILE A 27 -5.95 -7.04 -8.79
C ILE A 27 -5.03 -6.15 -7.96
N LYS A 28 -5.52 -5.62 -6.82
CA LYS A 28 -4.72 -4.75 -5.96
C LYS A 28 -3.48 -5.47 -5.44
N HIS A 29 -3.66 -6.65 -4.86
CA HIS A 29 -2.57 -7.45 -4.34
C HIS A 29 -1.59 -7.87 -5.45
N GLY A 30 -2.09 -8.34 -6.59
CA GLY A 30 -1.25 -8.75 -7.71
C GLY A 30 -0.47 -7.58 -8.34
N ALA A 31 -1.07 -6.39 -8.43
CA ALA A 31 -0.39 -5.18 -8.90
C ALA A 31 0.71 -4.72 -7.94
N ALA A 32 0.50 -4.85 -6.63
CA ALA A 32 1.50 -4.56 -5.60
C ALA A 32 2.63 -5.60 -5.58
N ALA A 33 2.33 -6.88 -5.78
CA ALA A 33 3.32 -7.94 -5.88
C ALA A 33 4.22 -7.79 -7.13
N ALA A 34 3.66 -7.28 -8.22
CA ALA A 34 4.38 -6.98 -9.45
C ALA A 34 4.96 -5.55 -9.50
N ALA A 35 4.97 -4.83 -8.37
CA ALA A 35 5.39 -3.44 -8.34
C ALA A 35 6.89 -3.28 -8.54
N ASP A 36 7.28 -2.22 -9.25
CA ASP A 36 8.69 -1.85 -9.39
C ASP A 36 9.11 -0.95 -8.22
N ILE A 37 10.32 -1.17 -7.71
CA ILE A 37 10.98 -0.22 -6.82
C ILE A 37 11.48 0.94 -7.68
N TYR A 38 11.02 2.16 -7.40
CA TYR A 38 11.49 3.36 -8.10
C TYR A 38 12.48 4.17 -7.27
N SER A 39 12.49 4.02 -5.95
CA SER A 39 13.43 4.69 -5.05
C SER A 39 13.71 3.85 -3.81
N THR A 40 14.93 3.94 -3.31
CA THR A 40 15.36 3.38 -2.03
C THR A 40 16.11 4.46 -1.27
N THR A 41 15.68 4.77 -0.05
CA THR A 41 16.32 5.75 0.82
C THR A 41 16.73 5.07 2.13
N TRP A 42 18.01 5.16 2.47
CA TRP A 42 18.55 4.61 3.72
C TRP A 42 18.48 5.66 4.83
N ASN A 43 18.34 5.21 6.08
CA ASN A 43 18.57 6.08 7.23
C ASN A 43 20.07 6.41 7.36
N GLU A 44 20.41 7.39 8.19
CA GLU A 44 21.78 7.89 8.36
C GLU A 44 22.76 6.78 8.78
N GLU A 45 22.34 5.91 9.71
CA GLU A 45 23.15 4.79 10.22
C GLU A 45 23.19 3.57 9.29
N LYS A 46 22.43 3.59 8.19
CA LYS A 46 22.28 2.47 7.23
C LYS A 46 21.78 1.15 7.86
N THR A 47 21.06 1.25 8.97
CA THR A 47 20.42 0.12 9.65
C THR A 47 19.04 -0.21 9.07
N CYS A 48 18.41 0.75 8.38
CA CYS A 48 17.10 0.59 7.75
C CYS A 48 16.99 1.34 6.43
N TYR A 49 16.03 0.92 5.60
CA TYR A 49 15.71 1.61 4.35
C TYR A 49 14.22 1.61 4.05
N ILE A 50 13.77 2.65 3.36
CA ILE A 50 12.43 2.78 2.81
C ILE A 50 12.51 2.60 1.30
N ASN A 51 11.74 1.65 0.78
CA ASN A 51 11.53 1.47 -0.65
C ASN A 51 10.19 2.08 -1.05
N SER A 52 10.22 2.77 -2.17
CA SER A 52 9.05 3.35 -2.81
C SER A 52 8.68 2.54 -4.05
N TYR A 53 7.42 2.14 -4.15
CA TYR A 53 6.93 1.21 -5.16
C TYR A 53 5.88 1.83 -6.06
N VAL A 54 5.87 1.44 -7.34
CA VAL A 54 4.80 1.75 -8.29
C VAL A 54 4.06 0.47 -8.67
N PRO A 55 2.79 0.28 -8.26
CA PRO A 55 2.00 -0.89 -8.63
C PRO A 55 1.80 -1.01 -10.13
N LYS A 56 1.86 -2.24 -10.65
CA LYS A 56 1.66 -2.54 -12.09
C LYS A 56 0.22 -2.91 -12.42
N TYR A 57 -0.71 -1.98 -12.20
CA TYR A 57 -2.12 -2.17 -12.54
C TYR A 57 -2.36 -2.47 -14.03
N ALA A 58 -1.48 -1.99 -14.92
CA ALA A 58 -1.55 -2.26 -16.36
C ALA A 58 -1.52 -3.76 -16.70
N ASN A 59 -0.91 -4.61 -15.85
CA ASN A 59 -0.85 -6.06 -16.04
C ASN A 59 -2.23 -6.73 -15.96
N PHE A 60 -3.23 -6.05 -15.40
CA PHE A 60 -4.61 -6.55 -15.26
C PHE A 60 -5.56 -5.93 -16.29
N GLY A 61 -5.02 -5.36 -17.37
CA GLY A 61 -5.79 -4.84 -18.49
C GLY A 61 -6.78 -3.74 -18.09
N VAL A 62 -8.00 -3.79 -18.65
CA VAL A 62 -9.04 -2.78 -18.40
C VAL A 62 -9.46 -2.75 -16.93
N ALA A 63 -9.63 -3.93 -16.31
CA ALA A 63 -10.00 -4.01 -14.90
C ALA A 63 -8.93 -3.36 -14.00
N GLY A 64 -7.65 -3.58 -14.30
CA GLY A 64 -6.53 -2.92 -13.62
C GLY A 64 -6.58 -1.40 -13.71
N LYS A 65 -6.91 -0.84 -14.89
CA LYS A 65 -7.07 0.62 -15.06
C LYS A 65 -8.19 1.18 -14.18
N PHE A 66 -9.32 0.47 -14.05
CA PHE A 66 -10.38 0.87 -13.14
C PHE A 66 -9.95 0.81 -11.68
N VAL A 67 -9.22 -0.24 -11.28
CA VAL A 67 -8.70 -0.35 -9.90
C VAL A 67 -7.71 0.77 -9.59
N LYS A 68 -6.86 1.15 -10.56
CA LYS A 68 -5.92 2.27 -10.42
C LYS A 68 -6.62 3.59 -10.08
N LEU A 69 -7.83 3.85 -10.60
CA LEU A 69 -8.54 5.11 -10.36
C LEU A 69 -8.96 5.33 -8.89
N PHE A 70 -9.09 4.26 -8.11
CA PHE A 70 -9.43 4.34 -6.68
C PHE A 70 -8.34 3.74 -5.79
N SER A 71 -7.11 3.66 -6.31
CA SER A 71 -5.94 3.21 -5.58
C SER A 71 -4.84 4.26 -5.64
N SER A 72 -3.96 4.25 -4.66
CA SER A 72 -2.77 5.09 -4.64
C SER A 72 -1.85 4.81 -5.83
N GLU A 73 -1.15 5.84 -6.30
CA GLU A 73 -0.17 5.69 -7.38
C GLU A 73 1.13 5.05 -6.91
N ALA A 74 1.46 5.24 -5.64
CA ALA A 74 2.63 4.66 -4.98
C ALA A 74 2.22 3.91 -3.71
N PHE A 75 3.13 3.10 -3.19
CA PHE A 75 3.12 2.70 -1.79
C PHE A 75 4.55 2.56 -1.28
N PHE A 76 4.72 2.56 0.04
CA PHE A 76 6.02 2.53 0.68
C PHE A 76 6.15 1.32 1.60
N LYS A 77 7.35 0.77 1.67
CA LYS A 77 7.70 -0.29 2.62
C LYS A 77 9.02 0.01 3.28
N VAL A 78 9.07 -0.16 4.59
CA VAL A 78 10.28 0.01 5.38
C VAL A 78 10.80 -1.36 5.78
N TYR A 79 12.11 -1.52 5.64
CA TYR A 79 12.82 -2.73 5.96
C TYR A 79 14.01 -2.44 6.86
N ASN A 80 14.42 -3.43 7.65
CA ASN A 80 15.74 -3.40 8.28
C ASN A 80 16.85 -3.83 7.30
N VAL A 81 18.11 -3.70 7.72
CA VAL A 81 19.29 -4.09 6.93
C VAL A 81 19.32 -5.57 6.54
N LYS A 82 18.59 -6.43 7.27
CA LYS A 82 18.44 -7.86 6.97
C LYS A 82 17.35 -8.13 5.91
N GLY A 83 16.61 -7.10 5.50
CA GLY A 83 15.52 -7.20 4.53
C GLY A 83 14.17 -7.62 5.14
N GLU A 84 14.03 -7.60 6.46
CA GLU A 84 12.76 -7.89 7.13
C GLU A 84 11.81 -6.70 7.02
N LEU A 85 10.55 -6.95 6.66
CA LEU A 85 9.54 -5.91 6.51
C LEU A 85 9.09 -5.40 7.88
N LEU A 86 9.32 -4.11 8.15
CA LEU A 86 8.92 -3.46 9.40
C LEU A 86 7.58 -2.74 9.29
N LYS A 87 7.37 -1.99 8.19
CA LYS A 87 6.16 -1.19 7.94
C LYS A 87 5.80 -1.18 6.46
N SER A 88 4.51 -0.97 6.16
CA SER A 88 4.02 -0.83 4.79
C SER A 88 2.79 0.07 4.72
N SER A 89 2.70 0.92 3.69
CA SER A 89 1.49 1.67 3.33
C SER A 89 0.61 0.97 2.29
N GLU A 90 0.99 -0.21 1.77
CA GLU A 90 0.29 -0.90 0.66
C GLU A 90 -1.23 -1.05 0.88
N TRP A 91 -1.62 -1.25 2.14
CA TRP A 91 -3.01 -1.49 2.54
C TRP A 91 -3.65 -0.33 3.30
N LEU A 92 -2.96 0.82 3.40
CA LEU A 92 -3.56 2.03 3.95
C LEU A 92 -4.57 2.57 2.95
N LEU A 93 -5.83 2.18 3.17
CA LEU A 93 -6.96 2.68 2.40
C LEU A 93 -7.06 4.18 2.69
N TRP A 94 -7.20 5.00 1.64
CA TRP A 94 -7.43 6.46 1.70
C TRP A 94 -6.21 7.36 1.91
N GLN A 95 -4.99 6.83 1.89
CA GLN A 95 -3.82 7.67 1.67
C GLN A 95 -3.60 7.76 0.16
N ASN A 96 -3.54 8.98 -0.40
CA ASN A 96 -3.21 9.15 -1.81
C ASN A 96 -1.71 9.46 -1.88
N GLU A 97 -0.91 8.44 -2.14
CA GLU A 97 0.53 8.59 -2.33
C GLU A 97 0.89 8.84 -3.80
N PHE A 98 1.79 9.80 -4.03
CA PHE A 98 2.23 10.20 -5.36
C PHE A 98 3.64 9.70 -5.68
N THR A 99 3.91 9.52 -6.97
CA THR A 99 5.20 9.00 -7.48
C THR A 99 6.16 10.08 -7.96
N THR A 100 5.68 11.31 -8.24
CA THR A 100 6.35 12.17 -9.22
C THR A 100 7.20 13.30 -8.66
N ASP A 101 6.94 13.82 -7.46
CA ASP A 101 7.54 15.11 -7.08
C ASP A 101 8.36 15.09 -5.79
N GLU A 102 8.09 14.16 -4.87
CA GLU A 102 8.78 14.08 -3.59
C GLU A 102 9.21 12.64 -3.29
N ARG A 103 10.41 12.49 -2.71
CA ARG A 103 10.97 11.18 -2.35
C ARG A 103 10.70 10.88 -0.88
N SER A 104 10.67 9.60 -0.55
CA SER A 104 10.70 9.15 0.85
C SER A 104 12.03 9.54 1.50
N GLN A 105 11.97 9.91 2.77
CA GLN A 105 13.09 10.44 3.54
C GLN A 105 13.14 9.83 4.94
N TRP A 106 14.28 10.00 5.60
CA TRP A 106 14.46 9.67 7.00
C TRP A 106 14.78 10.94 7.79
N VAL A 107 14.15 11.09 8.95
CA VAL A 107 14.39 12.19 9.89
C VAL A 107 14.45 11.62 11.30
N ASN A 108 15.62 11.60 11.95
CA ASN A 108 15.79 11.12 13.34
C ASN A 108 15.17 9.73 13.61
N GLY A 109 15.32 8.77 12.69
CA GLY A 109 14.70 7.44 12.81
C GLY A 109 13.23 7.35 12.39
N HIS A 110 12.62 8.46 11.98
CA HIS A 110 11.29 8.48 11.38
C HIS A 110 11.41 8.30 9.87
N ALA A 111 10.76 7.27 9.34
CA ALA A 111 10.57 7.11 7.90
C ALA A 111 9.36 7.94 7.48
N ILE A 112 9.56 8.91 6.58
CA ILE A 112 8.49 9.77 6.05
C ILE A 112 8.35 9.58 4.55
N TYR A 113 7.13 9.72 4.06
CA TYR A 113 6.78 9.59 2.65
C TYR A 113 5.67 10.58 2.27
N PRO A 114 5.66 11.05 1.01
CA PRO A 114 4.70 12.04 0.57
C PRO A 114 3.31 11.44 0.36
N THR A 115 2.30 12.23 0.70
CA THR A 115 0.88 11.97 0.47
C THR A 115 0.18 13.23 -0.04
N SER A 116 -1.08 13.13 -0.45
CA SER A 116 -1.86 14.29 -0.91
C SER A 116 -2.11 15.37 0.13
N THR A 117 -1.88 15.08 1.40
CA THR A 117 -2.10 16.03 2.52
C THR A 117 -0.79 16.48 3.16
N GLY A 118 0.36 16.16 2.56
CA GLY A 118 1.69 16.50 3.07
C GLY A 118 2.57 15.26 3.20
N TYR A 119 3.11 15.02 4.38
CA TYR A 119 3.93 13.84 4.66
C TYR A 119 3.26 12.97 5.71
N GLU A 120 3.29 11.67 5.48
CA GLU A 120 2.96 10.66 6.47
C GLU A 120 4.22 9.88 6.82
N GLY A 121 4.19 9.14 7.92
CA GLY A 121 5.38 8.42 8.33
C GLY A 121 5.17 7.49 9.51
N TRP A 122 6.23 6.78 9.82
CA TRP A 122 6.28 5.88 10.97
C TRP A 122 7.50 6.20 11.82
N ASN A 123 7.28 6.24 13.14
CA ASN A 123 8.37 6.12 14.09
C ASN A 123 8.75 4.64 14.21
N ILE A 124 9.99 4.30 13.90
CA ILE A 124 10.50 2.93 13.93
C ILE A 124 11.71 2.90 14.86
N LEU A 125 11.47 2.44 16.10
CA LEU A 125 12.47 2.45 17.17
C LEU A 125 13.75 1.67 16.80
N GLU A 126 13.64 0.61 16.00
CA GLU A 126 14.79 -0.17 15.51
C GLU A 126 15.69 0.64 14.55
N CYS A 127 15.14 1.68 13.93
CA CYS A 127 15.84 2.52 12.96
C CYS A 127 16.22 3.90 13.52
N SER A 128 15.87 4.15 14.79
CA SER A 128 16.30 5.33 15.52
C SER A 128 17.80 5.24 15.79
N PRO A 129 18.51 6.39 15.78
CA PRO A 129 19.90 6.40 16.15
C PRO A 129 20.06 5.75 17.52
N SER A 130 21.04 4.85 17.67
CA SER A 130 21.33 4.34 19.00
C SER A 130 21.76 5.52 19.87
N ASP A 131 21.08 5.74 20.99
CA ASP A 131 21.53 6.64 22.05
C ASP A 131 22.82 6.06 22.69
N GLU A 132 23.90 5.97 21.92
CA GLU A 132 25.25 5.82 22.47
C GLU A 132 25.70 7.20 22.93
N ASN A 133 25.52 7.37 24.24
CA ASN A 133 25.99 8.44 25.11
C ASN A 133 27.48 8.77 24.92
#